data_AF-A0A1G5GXR0-F1
#
_entry.id   AF-A0A1G5GXR0-F1
#
_cell.length_a   1.000
_cell.length_b   1.000
_cell.length_c   1.000
_cell.angle_alpha   90.00
_cell.angle_beta   90.00
_cell.angle_gamma   90.00
#
_symmetry.space_group_name_H-M   'P 1'
#
loop_
_entity.id
_entity.type
_entity.pdbx_description
1 polymer ?
#
loop_
_entity_poly.entity_id
_entity_poly.type
_entity_poly.pdbx_seq_one_letter_code
_entity_poly.pdbx_strand_id
1 'polypeptide(L)'
;MKKAIFLSIILVIAILSFIGCTTKSLSTSVEGQWILETISDTSGEVLVIGKAYKEYDDFNGKKEDIFAILNEDGTFEITGSEENLQGKYNKDKDLSTTDAVAITMNFDNGAQIMAAYGIRQYQDGKEIESLIFTLDEKVYSFIKSAANY
;
A
#
# COMPACT_ATOMS: atom_id res chain seq x y z
N MET A 1 44.17 37.47 -6.79
CA MET A 1 43.64 36.21 -6.24
C MET A 1 42.20 36.36 -5.71
N LYS A 2 41.25 36.81 -6.55
CA LYS A 2 39.82 36.93 -6.16
C LYS A 2 38.85 36.31 -7.18
N LYS A 3 39.35 35.87 -8.34
CA LYS A 3 38.51 35.31 -9.43
C LYS A 3 38.47 33.78 -9.48
N ALA A 4 39.41 33.09 -8.82
CA ALA A 4 39.47 31.63 -8.84
C ALA A 4 38.54 30.96 -7.80
N ILE A 5 38.19 31.65 -6.72
CA ILE A 5 37.36 31.10 -5.63
C ILE A 5 35.88 31.02 -6.03
N PHE A 6 35.41 31.95 -6.88
CA PHE A 6 34.01 31.97 -7.33
C PHE A 6 33.65 30.85 -8.33
N LEU A 7 34.62 30.32 -9.09
CA LEU A 7 34.37 29.19 -10.00
C LEU A 7 34.20 27.86 -9.25
N SER A 8 34.85 27.71 -8.09
CA SER A 8 34.81 26.47 -7.31
C SER A 8 33.48 26.25 -6.59
N ILE A 9 32.73 27.31 -6.30
CA ILE A 9 31.46 27.22 -5.54
C ILE A 9 30.30 26.81 -6.46
N ILE A 10 30.33 27.23 -7.73
CA ILE A 10 29.28 26.89 -8.71
C ILE A 10 29.33 25.39 -9.06
N LEU A 11 30.50 24.77 -9.05
CA LEU A 11 30.65 23.35 -9.39
C LEU A 11 30.09 22.41 -8.31
N VAL A 12 30.11 22.80 -7.03
CA VAL A 12 29.61 21.96 -5.92
C VAL A 12 28.09 21.97 -5.82
N ILE A 13 27.43 23.08 -6.18
CA ILE A 13 25.97 23.20 -6.16
C ILE A 13 25.33 22.38 -7.31
N ALA A 14 26.02 22.22 -8.43
CA ALA A 14 25.53 21.43 -9.56
C ALA A 14 25.51 19.91 -9.31
N ILE A 15 26.40 19.38 -8.47
CA ILE A 15 26.52 17.93 -8.21
C ILE A 15 25.41 17.43 -7.25
N LEU A 16 24.89 18.30 -6.38
CA LEU A 16 23.81 17.97 -5.43
C LEU A 16 22.40 17.97 -6.06
N SER A 17 22.26 18.40 -7.31
CA SER A 17 20.97 18.48 -8.00
C SER A 17 20.58 17.18 -8.73
N PHE A 18 21.44 16.15 -8.69
CA PHE A 18 21.27 14.92 -9.48
C PHE A 18 21.12 13.63 -8.65
N ILE A 19 20.83 13.72 -7.35
CA ILE A 19 20.08 12.63 -6.71
C ILE A 19 18.64 12.82 -7.16
N GLY A 20 18.37 12.48 -8.42
CA GLY A 20 17.02 12.40 -8.94
C GLY A 20 16.26 11.53 -7.95
N CYS A 21 15.24 12.11 -7.34
CA CYS A 21 14.17 11.33 -6.75
C CYS A 21 13.55 10.58 -7.94
N THR A 22 14.12 9.42 -8.29
CA THR A 22 13.51 8.50 -9.25
C THR A 22 12.37 7.87 -8.49
N THR A 23 11.26 8.58 -8.37
CA THR A 23 9.99 8.00 -7.94
C THR A 23 9.72 6.89 -8.94
N LYS A 24 9.87 5.65 -8.48
CA LYS A 24 9.52 4.48 -9.27
C LYS A 24 8.03 4.65 -9.57
N SER A 25 7.67 4.86 -10.83
CA SER A 25 6.27 5.07 -11.21
C SER A 25 5.46 3.89 -10.71
N LEU A 26 4.39 4.15 -9.97
CA LEU A 26 3.49 3.12 -9.48
C LEU A 26 2.99 2.28 -10.66
N SER A 27 3.10 0.96 -10.56
CA SER A 27 2.47 0.07 -11.54
C SER A 27 0.97 0.33 -11.51
N THR A 28 0.29 0.43 -12.65
CA THR A 28 -1.17 0.53 -12.64
C THR A 28 -1.85 -0.80 -12.31
N SER A 29 -1.08 -1.88 -12.12
CA SER A 29 -1.57 -3.22 -11.86
C SER A 29 -1.75 -3.47 -10.36
N VAL A 30 -3.01 -3.47 -9.94
CA VAL A 30 -3.45 -3.75 -8.55
C VAL A 30 -3.70 -5.25 -8.35
N GLU A 31 -3.72 -6.00 -9.44
CA GLU A 31 -3.99 -7.42 -9.45
C GLU A 31 -2.92 -8.19 -8.67
N GLY A 32 -3.33 -9.33 -8.13
CA GLY A 32 -2.47 -10.24 -7.36
C GLY A 32 -2.97 -10.50 -5.95
N GLN A 33 -2.12 -11.14 -5.17
CA GLN A 33 -2.41 -11.53 -3.80
C GLN A 33 -1.85 -10.53 -2.80
N TRP A 34 -2.64 -10.27 -1.78
CA TRP A 34 -2.42 -9.29 -0.73
C TRP A 34 -2.53 -9.99 0.62
N ILE A 35 -1.57 -9.72 1.50
CA ILE A 35 -1.49 -10.32 2.83
C ILE A 35 -1.77 -9.22 3.84
N LEU A 36 -2.65 -9.50 4.80
CA LEU A 36 -2.95 -8.55 5.86
C LEU A 36 -1.69 -8.25 6.67
N GLU A 37 -1.45 -6.97 6.87
CA GLU A 37 -0.43 -6.45 7.76
C GLU A 37 -1.06 -6.03 9.09
N THR A 38 -2.07 -5.16 9.07
CA THR A 38 -2.76 -4.69 10.27
C THR A 38 -4.24 -4.40 10.02
N ILE A 39 -5.03 -4.51 11.08
CA ILE A 39 -6.33 -3.88 11.21
C ILE A 39 -6.22 -2.88 12.36
N SER A 40 -6.49 -1.61 12.10
CA SER A 40 -6.54 -0.57 13.14
C SER A 40 -7.93 0.02 13.26
N ASP A 41 -8.18 0.74 14.33
CA ASP A 41 -9.30 1.68 14.37
C ASP A 41 -8.99 2.92 13.51
N THR A 42 -9.91 3.88 13.47
CA THR A 42 -9.72 5.15 12.76
C THR A 42 -8.77 6.13 13.48
N SER A 43 -8.39 5.86 14.73
CA SER A 43 -7.39 6.63 15.47
C SER A 43 -5.96 6.18 15.18
N GLY A 44 -5.81 4.99 14.60
CA GLY A 44 -4.52 4.35 14.27
C GLY A 44 -4.07 3.34 15.33
N GLU A 45 -4.90 3.02 16.32
CA GLU A 45 -4.64 1.95 17.28
C GLU A 45 -4.75 0.58 16.58
N VAL A 46 -3.66 -0.20 16.61
CA VAL A 46 -3.62 -1.53 16.01
C VAL A 46 -4.43 -2.51 16.86
N LEU A 47 -5.50 -3.04 16.30
CA LEU A 47 -6.41 -4.00 16.94
C LEU A 47 -6.02 -5.45 16.63
N VAL A 48 -5.58 -5.70 15.39
CA VAL A 48 -5.21 -7.02 14.88
C VAL A 48 -3.98 -6.87 14.00
N ILE A 49 -3.10 -7.86 14.04
CA ILE A 49 -2.01 -7.98 13.06
C ILE A 49 -2.20 -9.21 12.17
N GLY A 50 -1.73 -9.11 10.93
CA GLY A 50 -1.66 -10.24 10.00
C GLY A 50 -0.23 -10.70 9.76
N LYS A 51 -0.09 -11.81 9.03
CA LYS A 51 1.22 -12.46 8.77
C LYS A 51 2.27 -11.57 8.13
N ALA A 52 1.86 -10.50 7.44
CA ALA A 52 2.79 -9.55 6.86
C ALA A 52 3.45 -8.62 7.89
N TYR A 53 2.95 -8.58 9.13
CA TYR A 53 3.50 -7.74 10.19
C TYR A 53 4.89 -8.24 10.63
N LYS A 54 5.85 -7.32 10.74
CA LYS A 54 7.27 -7.66 11.01
C LYS A 54 7.49 -8.46 12.29
N GLU A 55 6.71 -8.18 13.34
CA GLU A 55 6.83 -8.82 14.65
C GLU A 55 5.68 -9.80 14.90
N TYR A 56 5.17 -10.43 13.82
CA TYR A 56 4.01 -11.30 13.90
C TYR A 56 4.14 -12.40 14.94
N ASP A 57 5.29 -13.09 15.00
CA ASP A 57 5.50 -14.18 15.95
C ASP A 57 5.55 -13.70 17.40
N ASP A 58 6.16 -12.55 17.65
CA ASP A 58 6.40 -11.99 18.99
C ASP A 58 5.23 -11.16 19.55
N PHE A 59 4.23 -10.83 18.72
CA PHE A 59 3.08 -10.06 19.16
C PHE A 59 2.16 -10.88 20.09
N ASN A 60 1.73 -10.29 21.20
CA ASN A 60 0.87 -10.97 22.18
C ASN A 60 -0.63 -10.64 22.04
N GLY A 61 -1.01 -9.80 21.08
CA GLY A 61 -2.40 -9.41 20.82
C GLY A 61 -3.12 -10.32 19.83
N LYS A 62 -4.24 -9.83 19.27
CA LYS A 62 -5.03 -10.57 18.28
C LYS A 62 -4.26 -10.69 16.96
N LYS A 63 -4.20 -11.92 16.43
CA LYS A 63 -3.58 -12.26 15.14
C LYS A 63 -4.62 -12.90 14.23
N GLU A 64 -4.65 -12.50 12.97
CA GLU A 64 -5.54 -13.09 11.96
C GLU A 64 -4.78 -13.35 10.65
N ASP A 65 -5.13 -14.44 9.97
CA ASP A 65 -4.50 -14.84 8.71
C ASP A 65 -5.41 -14.48 7.53
N ILE A 66 -5.53 -13.17 7.26
CA ILE A 66 -6.41 -12.63 6.21
C ILE A 66 -5.63 -12.40 4.93
N PHE A 67 -6.23 -12.83 3.82
CA PHE A 67 -5.70 -12.64 2.46
C PHE A 67 -6.73 -11.96 1.58
N ALA A 68 -6.29 -11.12 0.66
CA ALA A 68 -7.12 -10.62 -0.43
C ALA A 68 -6.50 -10.99 -1.79
N ILE A 69 -7.34 -11.29 -2.77
CA ILE A 69 -6.95 -11.54 -4.16
C ILE A 69 -7.75 -10.57 -5.03
N LEU A 70 -7.05 -9.78 -5.85
CA LEU A 70 -7.66 -8.94 -6.88
C LEU A 70 -7.32 -9.55 -8.23
N ASN A 71 -8.35 -9.94 -8.99
CA ASN A 71 -8.20 -10.61 -10.27
C ASN A 71 -8.23 -9.62 -11.44
N GLU A 72 -7.64 -10.00 -12.57
CA GLU A 72 -7.62 -9.18 -13.80
C GLU A 72 -9.02 -8.90 -14.37
N ASP A 73 -9.99 -9.77 -14.10
CA ASP A 73 -11.38 -9.61 -14.54
C ASP A 73 -12.19 -8.59 -13.71
N GLY A 74 -11.54 -7.92 -12.76
CA GLY A 74 -12.16 -6.94 -11.87
C GLY A 74 -12.93 -7.56 -10.71
N THR A 75 -12.76 -8.85 -10.43
CA THR A 75 -13.30 -9.49 -9.22
C THR A 75 -12.29 -9.48 -8.08
N PHE A 76 -12.77 -9.53 -6.83
CA PHE A 76 -11.91 -9.73 -5.67
C PHE A 76 -12.54 -10.69 -4.66
N GLU A 77 -11.68 -11.28 -3.85
CA GLU A 77 -12.04 -12.08 -2.68
C GLU A 77 -11.13 -11.71 -1.50
N ILE A 78 -11.69 -11.68 -0.29
CA ILE A 78 -11.01 -11.54 0.98
C ILE A 78 -11.40 -12.74 1.83
N THR A 79 -10.41 -13.50 2.28
CA THR A 79 -10.57 -14.73 3.05
C THR A 79 -9.82 -14.66 4.37
N GLY A 80 -10.24 -15.47 5.34
CA GLY A 80 -9.59 -15.55 6.65
C GLY A 80 -10.17 -14.58 7.69
N SER A 81 -11.10 -13.72 7.30
CA SER A 81 -11.93 -12.93 8.21
C SER A 81 -13.08 -13.78 8.78
N GLU A 82 -13.87 -13.23 9.71
CA GLU A 82 -15.05 -13.91 10.28
C GLU A 82 -16.03 -14.38 9.18
N GLU A 83 -16.19 -13.56 8.14
CA GLU A 83 -16.90 -13.90 6.91
C GLU A 83 -15.98 -13.65 5.71
N ASN A 84 -15.99 -14.56 4.73
CA ASN A 84 -15.31 -14.30 3.46
C ASN A 84 -16.09 -13.23 2.70
N LEU A 85 -15.37 -12.23 2.18
CA LEU A 85 -15.94 -11.14 1.42
C LEU A 85 -15.53 -11.27 -0.04
N GLN A 86 -16.45 -10.98 -0.95
CA GLN A 86 -16.17 -11.02 -2.37
C GLN A 86 -16.98 -9.95 -3.10
N GLY A 87 -16.55 -9.65 -4.33
CA GLY A 87 -17.29 -8.74 -5.19
C GLY A 87 -16.49 -8.28 -6.38
N LYS A 88 -16.75 -7.03 -6.81
CA LYS A 88 -16.11 -6.42 -7.97
C LYS A 88 -15.44 -5.11 -7.61
N TYR A 89 -14.29 -4.85 -8.21
CA TYR A 89 -13.56 -3.61 -8.05
C TYR A 89 -13.32 -2.91 -9.39
N ASN A 90 -13.20 -1.58 -9.34
CA ASN A 90 -12.85 -0.75 -10.49
C ASN A 90 -11.87 0.34 -10.06
N LYS A 91 -10.90 0.66 -10.91
CA LYS A 91 -9.95 1.76 -10.69
C LYS A 91 -10.64 3.08 -11.06
N ASP A 92 -10.70 4.01 -10.11
CA ASP A 92 -11.24 5.35 -10.31
C ASP A 92 -10.13 6.26 -10.82
N LYS A 93 -10.15 6.56 -12.12
CA LYS A 93 -9.10 7.37 -12.77
C LYS A 93 -9.16 8.84 -12.37
N ASP A 94 -10.33 9.35 -12.00
CA ASP A 94 -10.52 10.76 -11.68
C ASP A 94 -10.00 11.08 -10.28
N LEU A 95 -10.06 10.10 -9.37
CA LEU A 95 -9.53 10.18 -8.01
C LEU A 95 -8.09 9.65 -7.88
N SER A 96 -7.55 9.01 -8.92
CA SER A 96 -6.17 8.50 -8.93
C SER A 96 -5.14 9.61 -9.18
N THR A 97 -3.95 9.41 -8.62
CA THR A 97 -2.79 10.29 -8.80
C THR A 97 -1.64 9.50 -9.44
N THR A 98 -0.50 10.15 -9.66
CA THR A 98 0.71 9.47 -10.14
C THR A 98 1.24 8.43 -9.15
N ASP A 99 1.01 8.63 -7.84
CA ASP A 99 1.61 7.85 -6.76
C ASP A 99 0.61 6.94 -6.03
N ALA A 100 -0.68 7.05 -6.35
CA ALA A 100 -1.74 6.25 -5.74
C ALA A 100 -2.92 6.04 -6.70
N VAL A 101 -3.47 4.82 -6.73
CA VAL A 101 -4.69 4.49 -7.46
C VAL A 101 -5.85 4.38 -6.48
N ALA A 102 -6.91 5.15 -6.75
CA ALA A 102 -8.19 5.00 -6.06
C ALA A 102 -8.97 3.84 -6.65
N ILE A 103 -9.56 3.01 -5.80
CA ILE A 103 -10.28 1.80 -6.21
C ILE A 103 -11.64 1.79 -5.53
N THR A 104 -12.71 1.72 -6.31
CA THR A 104 -14.04 1.44 -5.78
C THR A 104 -14.22 -0.06 -5.68
N MET A 105 -14.53 -0.59 -4.50
CA MET A 105 -14.84 -2.00 -4.27
C MET A 105 -16.32 -2.14 -3.90
N ASN A 106 -17.04 -2.94 -4.67
CA ASN A 106 -18.46 -3.25 -4.48
C ASN A 106 -18.55 -4.70 -4.01
N PHE A 107 -18.96 -4.90 -2.77
CA PHE A 107 -19.17 -6.22 -2.19
C PHE A 107 -20.51 -6.81 -2.67
N ASP A 108 -20.58 -8.13 -2.75
CA ASP A 108 -21.79 -8.84 -3.14
C ASP A 108 -22.95 -8.66 -2.14
N ASN A 109 -22.66 -8.27 -0.89
CA ASN A 109 -23.65 -7.90 0.12
C ASN A 109 -24.26 -6.49 -0.10
N GLY A 110 -23.84 -5.78 -1.15
CA GLY A 110 -24.31 -4.45 -1.52
C GLY A 110 -23.53 -3.30 -0.89
N ALA A 111 -22.59 -3.56 0.02
CA ALA A 111 -21.70 -2.53 0.55
C ALA A 111 -20.74 -2.03 -0.54
N GLN A 112 -20.42 -0.74 -0.48
CA GLN A 112 -19.43 -0.12 -1.35
C GLN A 112 -18.41 0.63 -0.50
N ILE A 113 -17.13 0.43 -0.79
CA ILE A 113 -16.02 1.11 -0.13
C ILE A 113 -15.05 1.68 -1.17
N MET A 114 -14.19 2.58 -0.71
CA MET A 114 -13.05 3.06 -1.47
C MET A 114 -11.76 2.53 -0.83
N ALA A 115 -10.90 1.95 -1.66
CA ALA A 115 -9.57 1.52 -1.31
C ALA A 115 -8.53 2.41 -2.00
N ALA A 116 -7.37 2.55 -1.38
CA ALA A 116 -6.20 3.19 -1.93
C ALA A 116 -5.11 2.14 -2.14
N TYR A 117 -4.60 2.06 -3.36
CA TYR A 117 -3.41 1.29 -3.69
C TYR A 117 -2.25 2.24 -3.98
N GLY A 118 -1.06 1.93 -3.45
CA GLY A 118 0.15 2.73 -3.65
C GLY A 118 1.40 2.02 -3.17
N ILE A 119 2.55 2.68 -3.27
CA ILE A 119 3.81 2.19 -2.70
C ILE A 119 4.02 2.83 -1.33
N ARG A 120 4.23 2.00 -0.30
CA ARG A 120 4.64 2.44 1.03
C ARG A 120 6.14 2.24 1.21
N GLN A 121 6.81 3.25 1.74
CA GLN A 121 8.22 3.16 2.15
C GLN A 121 8.32 2.93 3.67
N TYR A 122 9.06 1.92 4.08
CA TYR A 122 9.35 1.62 5.48
C TYR A 122 10.65 2.31 5.94
N GLN A 123 10.89 2.32 7.26
CA GLN A 123 12.05 2.98 7.87
C GLN A 123 13.40 2.42 7.40
N ASP A 124 13.43 1.15 6.98
CA ASP A 124 14.60 0.50 6.40
C ASP A 124 14.83 0.86 4.92
N GLY A 125 14.00 1.75 4.37
CA GLY A 125 14.03 2.16 2.97
C GLY A 125 13.34 1.18 2.03
N LYS A 126 12.77 0.07 2.54
CA LYS A 126 12.05 -0.90 1.72
C LYS A 126 10.75 -0.28 1.19
N GLU A 127 10.55 -0.41 -0.11
CA GLU A 127 9.31 -0.03 -0.79
C GLU A 127 8.46 -1.28 -1.05
N ILE A 128 7.20 -1.25 -0.63
CA ILE A 128 6.25 -2.34 -0.85
C ILE A 128 4.92 -1.78 -1.33
N GLU A 129 4.32 -2.44 -2.31
CA GLU A 129 2.96 -2.18 -2.73
C GLU A 129 1.97 -2.45 -1.58
N SER A 130 1.09 -1.50 -1.32
CA SER A 130 0.10 -1.55 -0.23
C SER A 130 -1.31 -1.29 -0.76
N LEU A 131 -2.29 -1.97 -0.15
CA LEU A 131 -3.71 -1.77 -0.39
C LEU A 131 -4.36 -1.46 0.96
N ILE A 132 -5.05 -0.32 1.06
CA ILE A 132 -5.66 0.16 2.31
C ILE A 132 -7.11 0.52 2.06
N PHE A 133 -8.01 0.11 2.95
CA PHE A 133 -9.40 0.55 2.92
C PHE A 133 -10.01 0.60 4.31
N THR A 134 -11.16 1.27 4.44
CA THR A 134 -11.95 1.30 5.68
C THR A 134 -13.25 0.53 5.49
N LEU A 135 -13.56 -0.37 6.42
CA LEU A 135 -14.80 -1.13 6.48
C LEU A 135 -15.21 -1.23 7.96
N ASP A 136 -16.47 -0.92 8.26
CA ASP A 136 -17.03 -0.97 9.62
C ASP A 136 -16.15 -0.27 10.68
N GLU A 137 -15.77 0.98 10.39
CA GLU A 137 -14.93 1.82 11.26
C GLU A 137 -13.52 1.26 11.56
N LYS A 138 -13.08 0.25 10.79
CA LYS A 138 -11.74 -0.33 10.88
C LYS A 138 -10.96 -0.08 9.59
N VAL A 139 -9.68 0.23 9.74
CA VAL A 139 -8.75 0.40 8.63
C VAL A 139 -8.01 -0.90 8.43
N TYR A 140 -8.18 -1.50 7.26
CA TYR A 140 -7.45 -2.69 6.84
C TYR A 140 -6.25 -2.28 6.00
N SER A 141 -5.06 -2.72 6.41
CA SER A 141 -3.80 -2.48 5.71
C SER A 141 -3.24 -3.80 5.22
N PHE A 142 -3.10 -3.93 3.91
CA PHE A 142 -2.49 -5.07 3.25
C PHE A 142 -1.20 -4.66 2.56
N ILE A 143 -0.28 -5.60 2.42
CA ILE A 143 0.86 -5.49 1.51
C ILE A 143 0.79 -6.57 0.45
N LYS A 144 1.32 -6.29 -0.73
CA LYS A 144 1.34 -7.28 -1.81
C LYS A 144 2.27 -8.43 -1.45
N SER A 145 1.77 -9.65 -1.65
CA SER A 145 2.56 -10.86 -1.46
C SER A 145 3.73 -10.88 -2.44
N ALA A 146 4.93 -11.22 -1.95
CA ALA A 146 6.09 -11.45 -2.80
C ALA A 146 6.07 -12.83 -3.49
N ALA A 147 5.11 -13.69 -3.16
CA ALA A 147 5.05 -15.05 -3.67
C ALA A 147 4.19 -15.11 -4.96
N ASN A 148 4.86 -15.38 -6.09
CA ASN A 148 4.26 -16.14 -7.18
C ASN A 148 4.18 -17.59 -6.68
N TYR A 149 2.99 -18.14 -6.50
CA TYR A 149 2.81 -19.58 -6.23
C TYR A 149 3.06 -20.40 -7.50
#